data_AF-A0A4W3H7W9-F1
#
_entry.id   AF-A0A4W3H7W9-F1
#
_cell.length_a   1.000
_cell.length_b   1.000
_cell.length_c   1.000
_cell.angle_alpha   90.00
_cell.angle_beta   90.00
_cell.angle_gamma   90.00
#
_symmetry.space_group_name_H-M   'P 1'
#
loop_
_entity.id
_entity.type
_entity.pdbx_description
1 polymer ?
#
loop_
_entity_poly.entity_id
_entity_poly.type
_entity_poly.pdbx_seq_one_letter_code
_entity_poly.pdbx_strand_id
1 'polypeptide(L)'
;MELTGLLLVILSIIFMKGNAVKDSLLWHALKRLRVDPAERHDDFGDVKKLVTEEFVRQRYLEYCRVAHTDPVEYEFRWGARAFRETSKMKVLEFVAKMHDNQDPKTWNTQYKEAQQEAASLAQ
;
A
#
# COMPACT_ATOMS: atom_id res chain seq x y z
N MET A 1 -11.98 8.21 -11.89
CA MET A 1 -11.39 6.87 -11.81
C MET A 1 -11.09 6.66 -10.35
N GLU A 2 -11.93 5.87 -9.68
CA GLU A 2 -11.92 5.69 -8.22
C GLU A 2 -10.76 4.77 -7.78
N LEU A 3 -10.16 5.04 -6.63
CA LEU A 3 -9.23 4.10 -5.99
C LEU A 3 -9.98 2.80 -5.73
N THR A 4 -9.53 1.69 -6.33
CA THR A 4 -10.15 0.39 -6.08
C THR A 4 -9.87 -0.05 -4.64
N GLY A 5 -10.80 -0.79 -4.04
CA GLY A 5 -10.64 -1.27 -2.65
C GLY A 5 -9.34 -2.04 -2.43
N LEU A 6 -8.92 -2.84 -3.41
CA LEU A 6 -7.65 -3.56 -3.38
C LEU A 6 -6.45 -2.62 -3.35
N LEU A 7 -6.46 -1.53 -4.13
CA LEU A 7 -5.37 -0.56 -4.14
C LEU A 7 -5.24 0.12 -2.77
N LEU A 8 -6.35 0.53 -2.15
CA LEU A 8 -6.35 1.11 -0.80
C LEU A 8 -5.76 0.14 0.24
N VAL A 9 -6.11 -1.14 0.16
CA VAL A 9 -5.55 -2.19 1.03
C VAL A 9 -4.03 -2.32 0.84
N ILE A 10 -3.55 -2.35 -0.41
CA ILE A 10 -2.10 -2.44 -0.68
C ILE A 10 -1.36 -1.21 -0.17
N LEU A 11 -1.87 0.00 -0.45
CA LEU A 11 -1.30 1.25 0.05
C LEU A 11 -1.25 1.27 1.58
N SER A 12 -2.30 0.75 2.23
CA SER A 12 -2.36 0.58 3.69
C SER A 12 -1.26 -0.34 4.22
N ILE A 13 -1.05 -1.50 3.59
CA ILE A 13 -0.02 -2.46 3.99
C ILE A 13 1.38 -1.84 3.87
N ILE A 14 1.66 -1.15 2.75
CA ILE A 14 2.94 -0.48 2.52
C ILE A 14 3.19 0.59 3.58
N PHE A 15 2.20 1.44 3.84
CA PHE A 15 2.31 2.50 4.83
C PHE A 15 2.51 1.95 6.25
N MET A 16 1.75 0.93 6.63
CA MET A 16 1.86 0.26 7.92
C MET A 16 3.21 -0.45 8.12
N LYS A 17 3.91 -0.81 7.04
CA LYS A 17 5.25 -1.41 7.06
C LYS A 17 6.40 -0.40 6.98
N GLY A 18 6.12 0.90 7.00
CA GLY A 18 7.14 1.94 6.99
C GLY A 18 7.47 2.45 5.58
N ASN A 19 6.44 2.66 4.76
CA ASN A 19 6.50 3.20 3.39
C ASN A 19 7.12 2.30 2.31
N ALA A 20 7.68 1.15 2.68
CA ALA A 20 8.17 0.14 1.76
C ALA A 20 7.83 -1.25 2.30
N VAL A 21 7.53 -2.19 1.40
CA VAL A 21 7.29 -3.58 1.77
C VAL A 21 7.88 -4.51 0.71
N LYS A 22 8.59 -5.55 1.13
CA LYS A 22 9.06 -6.60 0.23
C LYS A 22 7.89 -7.27 -0.47
N ASP A 23 8.06 -7.63 -1.73
CA ASP A 23 7.01 -8.25 -2.54
C ASP A 23 6.43 -9.51 -1.86
N SER A 24 7.29 -10.36 -1.33
CA SER A 24 6.95 -11.60 -0.64
C SER A 24 6.06 -11.35 0.59
N LEU A 25 6.32 -10.28 1.33
CA LEU A 25 5.51 -9.89 2.49
C LEU A 25 4.16 -9.31 2.07
N LEU A 26 4.12 -8.54 0.97
CA LEU A 26 2.88 -8.03 0.41
C LEU A 26 1.97 -9.19 -0.02
N TRP A 27 2.50 -10.15 -0.78
CA TRP A 27 1.75 -11.32 -1.24
C TRP A 27 1.27 -12.18 -0.09
N HIS A 28 2.08 -12.36 0.96
CA HIS A 28 1.65 -13.06 2.16
C HIS A 28 0.48 -12.33 2.85
N ALA A 29 0.56 -11.00 2.99
CA ALA A 29 -0.51 -10.22 3.59
C ALA A 29 -1.81 -10.28 2.78
N LEU A 30 -1.73 -10.19 1.44
CA LEU A 30 -2.87 -10.33 0.55
C LEU A 30 -3.50 -11.72 0.65
N LYS A 31 -2.69 -12.79 0.72
CA LYS A 31 -3.20 -14.16 0.89
C LYS A 31 -3.97 -14.34 2.20
N ARG A 32 -3.55 -13.69 3.29
CA ARG A 32 -4.29 -13.67 4.57
C ARG A 32 -5.63 -12.94 4.45
N LEU A 33 -5.74 -11.99 3.53
CA LEU A 33 -6.97 -11.29 3.17
C LEU A 33 -7.78 -12.01 2.09
N ARG A 34 -7.51 -13.30 1.86
CA ARG A 34 -8.18 -14.15 0.84
C ARG A 34 -7.93 -13.70 -0.61
N VAL A 35 -6.89 -12.92 -0.85
CA VAL A 35 -6.46 -12.50 -2.19
C VAL A 35 -5.20 -13.27 -2.56
N ASP A 36 -5.35 -14.37 -3.30
CA ASP A 36 -4.21 -15.20 -3.73
C ASP A 36 -3.67 -14.72 -5.09
N PRO A 37 -2.36 -14.40 -5.21
CA PRO A 37 -1.77 -13.99 -6.49
C PRO A 37 -1.61 -15.15 -7.49
N ALA A 38 -1.76 -16.41 -7.08
CA ALA A 38 -1.69 -17.58 -7.96
C ALA A 38 -3.05 -17.93 -8.61
N GLU A 39 -4.15 -17.38 -8.09
CA GLU A 39 -5.49 -17.66 -8.56
C GLU A 39 -6.14 -16.41 -9.14
N ARG A 40 -7.04 -16.61 -10.10
CA ARG A 40 -7.83 -15.51 -10.66
C ARG A 40 -8.96 -15.19 -9.70
N HIS A 41 -8.98 -13.98 -9.17
CA HIS A 41 -10.03 -13.52 -8.27
C HIS A 41 -11.29 -13.12 -9.08
N ASP A 42 -12.48 -13.43 -8.59
CA ASP A 42 -13.74 -13.13 -9.29
C ASP A 42 -13.90 -11.63 -9.60
N ASP A 43 -13.69 -10.76 -8.61
CA ASP A 43 -13.80 -9.30 -8.81
C ASP A 43 -12.57 -8.63 -9.45
N PHE A 44 -11.35 -9.09 -9.10
CA PHE A 44 -10.10 -8.40 -9.48
C PHE A 44 -9.36 -9.05 -10.65
N GLY A 45 -9.80 -10.23 -11.10
CA GLY A 45 -9.14 -10.98 -12.16
C GLY A 45 -7.73 -11.44 -11.75
N ASP A 46 -6.75 -11.22 -12.61
CA ASP A 46 -5.35 -11.54 -12.34
C ASP A 46 -4.74 -10.47 -11.42
N VAL A 47 -4.79 -10.73 -10.11
CA VAL A 47 -4.31 -9.81 -9.08
C VAL A 47 -2.82 -9.53 -9.23
N LYS A 48 -2.04 -10.56 -9.58
CA LYS A 48 -0.59 -10.41 -9.72
C LYS A 48 -0.27 -9.38 -10.81
N LYS A 49 -0.86 -9.56 -12.00
CA LYS A 49 -0.75 -8.63 -13.11
C LYS A 49 -1.29 -7.24 -12.76
N LEU A 50 -2.44 -7.16 -12.09
CA LEU A 50 -3.03 -5.89 -11.69
C LEU A 50 -2.08 -5.07 -10.80
N VAL A 51 -1.44 -5.71 -9.82
CA VAL A 51 -0.55 -5.04 -8.87
C VAL A 51 0.81 -4.73 -9.47
N THR A 52 1.44 -5.67 -10.18
CA THR A 52 2.81 -5.48 -10.69
C THR A 52 2.87 -4.72 -12.00
N GLU A 53 1.82 -4.78 -12.83
CA GLU A 53 1.78 -4.09 -14.12
C GLU A 53 0.88 -2.85 -14.05
N GLU A 54 -0.42 -3.00 -13.76
CA GLU A 54 -1.33 -1.87 -13.91
C GLU A 54 -1.16 -0.80 -12.83
N PHE A 55 -1.09 -1.15 -11.55
CA PHE A 55 -0.87 -0.15 -10.50
C PHE A 55 0.51 0.53 -10.61
N VAL A 56 1.51 -0.19 -11.12
CA VAL A 56 2.85 0.38 -11.41
C VAL A 56 2.80 1.30 -12.62
N ARG A 57 2.16 0.86 -13.72
CA ARG A 57 1.98 1.65 -14.95
C ARG A 57 1.21 2.94 -14.68
N GLN A 58 0.19 2.86 -13.83
CA GLN A 58 -0.61 4.00 -13.41
C GLN A 58 0.08 4.87 -12.35
N ARG A 59 1.31 4.54 -11.93
CA ARG A 59 2.10 5.27 -10.93
C ARG A 59 1.45 5.34 -9.55
N TYR A 60 0.56 4.40 -9.23
CA TYR A 60 0.07 4.23 -7.86
C TYR A 60 1.08 3.48 -7.00
N LEU A 61 1.81 2.54 -7.60
CA LEU A 61 2.87 1.79 -6.95
C LEU A 61 4.19 2.01 -7.67
N GLU A 62 5.28 1.95 -6.93
CA GLU A 62 6.62 1.79 -7.47
C GLU A 62 7.12 0.40 -7.08
N TYR A 63 7.66 -0.32 -8.06
CA TYR A 63 8.27 -1.64 -7.86
C TYR A 63 9.77 -1.51 -8.09
N CYS A 64 10.52 -1.53 -6.99
CA CYS A 64 11.95 -1.22 -6.99
C CYS A 64 12.75 -2.42 -6.49
N ARG A 65 13.92 -2.63 -7.10
CA ARG A 65 14.90 -3.59 -6.61
C ARG A 65 15.54 -3.04 -5.33
N VAL A 66 15.65 -3.87 -4.30
CA VAL A 66 16.38 -3.53 -3.08
C VAL A 66 17.88 -3.58 -3.39
N ALA A 67 18.58 -2.48 -3.10
CA ALA A 67 20.01 -2.40 -3.32
C ALA A 67 20.77 -3.37 -2.40
N HIS A 68 21.82 -4.00 -2.91
CA HIS A 68 22.76 -4.82 -2.13
C HIS A 68 22.17 -6.07 -1.45
N THR A 69 21.08 -6.65 -1.97
CA THR A 69 20.56 -7.95 -1.52
C THR A 69 21.04 -9.09 -2.41
N ASP A 70 21.49 -10.19 -1.82
CA ASP A 70 21.75 -11.47 -2.48
C ASP A 70 21.02 -12.60 -1.72
N PRO A 71 19.99 -13.25 -2.30
CA PRO A 71 19.48 -13.06 -3.66
C PRO A 71 18.80 -11.70 -3.90
N VAL A 72 18.52 -11.39 -5.16
CA VAL A 72 17.84 -10.14 -5.55
C VAL A 72 16.45 -10.08 -4.93
N GLU A 73 16.18 -9.02 -4.16
CA GLU A 73 14.88 -8.75 -3.56
C GLU A 73 14.22 -7.53 -4.21
N TYR A 74 12.89 -7.51 -4.18
CA TYR A 74 12.09 -6.41 -4.68
C TYR A 74 11.12 -5.92 -3.62
N GLU A 75 10.80 -4.64 -3.67
CA GLU A 75 9.85 -4.00 -2.77
C GLU A 75 8.88 -3.08 -3.50
N PHE A 76 7.71 -2.93 -2.91
CA PHE A 76 6.68 -2.00 -3.32
C PHE A 76 6.71 -0.74 -2.44
N ARG A 77 6.56 0.40 -3.10
CA ARG A 77 6.39 1.72 -2.48
C ARG A 77 5.19 2.43 -3.08
N TRP A 78 4.72 3.49 -2.41
CA TRP A 78 3.72 4.38 -2.97
C TRP A 78 4.32 5.15 -4.16
N GLY A 79 3.61 5.17 -5.28
CA GLY A 79 3.99 5.98 -6.42
C GLY A 79 3.40 7.39 -6.37
N ALA A 80 3.91 8.26 -7.25
CA ALA A 80 3.53 9.67 -7.30
C ALA A 80 2.01 9.90 -7.41
N ARG A 81 1.26 9.01 -8.08
CA ARG A 81 -0.19 9.13 -8.20
C ARG A 81 -0.92 8.81 -6.90
N ALA A 82 -0.41 7.86 -6.11
CA ALA A 82 -0.99 7.55 -4.81
C ALA A 82 -0.94 8.77 -3.88
N PHE A 83 0.19 9.48 -3.83
CA PHE A 83 0.31 10.73 -3.04
C PHE A 83 -0.57 11.88 -3.53
N ARG A 84 -0.99 11.86 -4.80
CA ARG A 84 -1.89 12.87 -5.36
C ARG A 84 -3.36 12.56 -5.10
N GLU A 85 -3.75 11.29 -5.14
CA GLU A 85 -5.14 10.88 -5.02
C GLU A 85 -5.55 10.53 -3.59
N THR A 86 -4.59 10.16 -2.74
CA THR A 86 -4.80 9.89 -1.33
C THR A 86 -3.66 10.47 -0.47
N SER A 87 -3.85 10.47 0.84
CA SER A 87 -2.84 10.86 1.82
C SER A 87 -2.63 9.74 2.83
N LYS A 88 -1.47 9.73 3.49
CA LYS A 88 -1.18 8.78 4.57
C LYS A 88 -2.23 8.86 5.67
N MET A 89 -2.76 10.06 5.96
CA MET A 89 -3.83 10.24 6.94
C MET A 89 -5.13 9.54 6.51
N LYS A 90 -5.57 9.70 5.26
CA LYS A 90 -6.78 9.01 4.75
C LYS A 90 -6.64 7.49 4.80
N VAL A 91 -5.45 6.99 4.47
CA VAL A 91 -5.15 5.56 4.55
C VAL A 91 -5.13 5.08 6.00
N LEU A 92 -4.57 5.87 6.92
CA LEU A 92 -4.57 5.56 8.35
C LEU A 92 -5.99 5.50 8.92
N GLU A 93 -6.85 6.46 8.55
CA GLU A 93 -8.27 6.48 8.93
C GLU A 93 -9.03 5.26 8.38
N PHE A 94 -8.70 4.83 7.16
CA PHE A 94 -9.27 3.61 6.58
C PHE A 94 -8.87 2.36 7.38
N VAL A 95 -7.60 2.23 7.76
CA VAL A 95 -7.13 1.11 8.59
C VAL A 95 -7.78 1.15 9.98
N ALA A 96 -7.86 2.32 10.59
CA ALA A 96 -8.58 2.54 11.85
C ALA A 96 -10.03 2.02 11.80
N LYS A 97 -10.76 2.35 10.72
CA LYS A 97 -12.13 1.85 10.50
C LYS A 97 -12.20 0.34 10.31
N MET A 98 -11.21 -0.28 9.66
CA MET A 98 -11.16 -1.74 9.49
C MET A 98 -10.88 -2.49 10.80
N HIS A 99 -10.17 -1.88 11.74
CA HIS A 99 -9.85 -2.44 13.05
C HIS A 99 -10.84 -1.96 14.12
N ASP A 100 -12.13 -2.26 13.95
CA ASP A 100 -13.18 -1.95 14.94
C ASP A 100 -13.24 -0.46 15.33
N ASN A 101 -13.06 0.45 14.36
CA ASN A 101 -13.06 1.89 14.59
C ASN A 101 -12.01 2.38 15.61
N GLN A 102 -10.88 1.66 15.73
CA GLN A 102 -9.78 2.05 16.61
C GLN A 102 -9.23 3.44 16.27
N ASP A 103 -8.82 4.20 17.29
CA ASP A 103 -8.28 5.54 17.05
C ASP A 103 -6.96 5.47 16.23
N PRO A 104 -6.82 6.25 15.15
CA PRO A 104 -5.62 6.25 14.32
C PRO A 104 -4.34 6.64 15.08
N LYS A 105 -4.46 7.34 16.23
CA LYS A 105 -3.34 7.69 17.11
C LYS A 105 -2.72 6.47 17.81
N THR A 106 -3.42 5.32 17.84
CA THR A 106 -2.85 4.06 18.34
C THR A 106 -1.59 3.67 17.57
N TRP A 107 -1.53 3.99 16.27
CA TRP A 107 -0.32 3.87 15.46
C TRP A 107 0.50 5.16 15.52
N ASN A 108 1.12 5.44 16.67
CA ASN A 108 1.80 6.72 16.95
C ASN A 108 2.80 7.14 15.86
N THR A 109 3.62 6.21 15.37
CA THR A 109 4.61 6.45 14.32
C THR A 109 3.94 6.86 13.01
N GLN A 110 2.97 6.08 12.55
CA GLN A 110 2.23 6.33 11.32
C GLN A 110 1.42 7.63 11.42
N TYR A 111 0.79 7.90 12.56
CA TYR A 111 0.03 9.11 12.79
C TYR A 111 0.89 10.37 12.74
N LYS A 112 2.09 10.34 13.34
CA LYS A 112 3.06 11.44 13.24
C LYS A 112 3.54 11.64 11.82
N GLU A 113 3.86 10.57 11.11
CA GLU A 113 4.32 10.64 9.73
C GLU A 113 3.24 11.20 8.79
N ALA A 114 1.99 10.77 8.97
CA ALA A 114 0.86 11.30 8.23
C ALA A 114 0.62 12.80 8.48
N GLN A 115 0.78 13.26 9.72
CA GLN A 115 0.71 14.69 10.03
C GLN A 115 1.87 15.48 9.41
N GLN A 116 3.08 14.92 9.41
CA GLN A 116 4.23 15.59 8.84
C GLN A 116 4.12 15.73 7.32
N GLU A 117 3.65 14.68 6.63
CA GLU A 117 3.31 14.76 5.20
C GLU A 117 2.28 15.86 4.93
N ALA A 118 1.20 15.91 5.71
CA ALA A 118 0.17 16.94 5.55
C ALA A 118 0.71 18.35 5.77
N ALA A 119 1.58 18.54 6.76
CA ALA A 119 2.22 19.82 7.03
C ALA A 119 3.18 20.24 5.91
N SER A 120 3.96 19.30 5.35
CA SER A 120 4.90 19.59 4.25
C SER A 120 4.21 19.95 2.93
N LEU A 121 2.97 19.53 2.73
CA LEU A 121 2.17 19.89 1.55
C LEU A 121 1.41 21.22 1.70
N ALA A 122 1.36 21.78 2.91
CA ALA A 122 0.66 23.03 3.22
C ALA A 122 1.58 24.27 3.20
N GLN A 123 2.86 24.10 2.85
CA GLN A 123 3.88 25.15 2.70
C GLN A 123 4.22 25.36 1.23
#